data_AF-A0A971R7Z3-F1
#
_entry.id   AF-A0A971R7Z3-F1
#
_cell.length_a   1.000
_cell.length_b   1.000
_cell.length_c   1.000
_cell.angle_alpha   90.00
_cell.angle_beta   90.00
_cell.angle_gamma   90.00
#
_symmetry.space_group_name_H-M   'P 1'
#
loop_
_entity.id
_entity.type
_entity.pdbx_description
1 polymer ?
#
loop_
_entity_poly.entity_id
_entity_poly.type
_entity_poly.pdbx_seq_one_letter_code
_entity_poly.pdbx_strand_id
1 'polypeptide(L)'
;RSYERLRAIDRDEVSRRLAADLWPSAEAQCAEIRANYGEIAEQVIASHRTMIDLSGASRQAFYQRILSHWDEVQAVAATVPPSDLLAERLVAAGGQVALTAFGFDPAEVSTAVQVAHYVRDRFTVRQLELALGLQALHSPEFSLE
;
A
#
# COMPACT_ATOMS: atom_id res chain seq x y z
N ARG A 1 2.34 -5.82 9.04
CA ARG A 1 0.96 -5.98 8.52
C ARG A 1 0.87 -6.15 7.01
N SER A 2 1.20 -5.17 6.14
CA SER A 2 1.10 -5.37 4.68
C SER A 2 1.86 -6.61 4.19
N TYR A 3 3.13 -6.77 4.58
CA TYR A 3 3.91 -7.95 4.22
C TYR A 3 3.39 -9.26 4.83
N GLU A 4 2.84 -9.24 6.05
CA GLU A 4 2.18 -10.42 6.64
C GLU A 4 0.95 -10.84 5.84
N ARG A 5 0.12 -9.86 5.44
CA ARG A 5 -1.04 -10.11 4.59
C ARG A 5 -0.61 -10.69 3.26
N LEU A 6 0.45 -10.17 2.63
CA LEU A 6 0.97 -10.73 1.38
C LEU A 6 1.45 -12.17 1.56
N ARG A 7 2.15 -12.50 2.65
CA ARG A 7 2.59 -13.89 2.94
C ARG A 7 1.45 -14.89 3.08
N ALA A 8 0.26 -14.43 3.46
CA ALA A 8 -0.93 -15.26 3.61
C ALA A 8 -1.67 -15.51 2.28
N ILE A 9 -1.25 -14.88 1.18
CA ILE A 9 -1.91 -14.97 -0.12
C ILE A 9 -1.11 -15.92 -1.01
N ASP A 10 -1.73 -17.04 -1.38
CA ASP A 10 -1.15 -17.97 -2.35
C ASP A 10 -1.30 -17.48 -3.80
N ARG A 11 -0.64 -18.19 -4.71
CA ARG A 11 -0.61 -17.84 -6.14
C ARG A 11 -1.98 -17.90 -6.80
N ASP A 12 -2.86 -18.80 -6.36
CA ASP A 12 -4.20 -18.98 -6.93
C ASP A 12 -5.13 -17.83 -6.52
N GLU A 13 -5.06 -17.39 -5.26
CA GLU A 13 -5.74 -16.19 -4.77
C GLU A 13 -5.20 -14.94 -5.47
N VAL A 14 -3.89 -14.80 -5.70
CA VAL A 14 -3.35 -13.71 -6.52
C VAL A 14 -3.94 -13.72 -7.93
N SER A 15 -3.95 -14.87 -8.59
CA SER A 15 -4.51 -15.00 -9.94
C SER A 15 -5.98 -14.57 -9.97
N ARG A 16 -6.79 -15.03 -9.00
CA ARG A 16 -8.21 -14.65 -8.89
C ARG A 16 -8.39 -13.14 -8.65
N ARG A 17 -7.57 -12.53 -7.78
CA ARG A 17 -7.64 -11.09 -7.48
C ARG A 17 -7.26 -10.23 -8.68
N LEU A 18 -6.17 -10.58 -9.37
CA LEU A 18 -5.74 -9.87 -10.57
C LEU A 18 -6.76 -10.00 -11.70
N ALA A 19 -7.43 -11.15 -11.83
CA ALA A 19 -8.49 -11.37 -12.83
C ALA A 19 -9.75 -10.53 -12.56
N ALA A 20 -9.97 -10.07 -11.31
CA ALA A 20 -11.09 -9.19 -10.97
C ALA A 20 -10.87 -7.73 -11.43
N ASP A 21 -9.66 -7.36 -11.87
CA ASP A 21 -9.29 -6.03 -12.38
C ASP A 21 -9.80 -4.87 -11.51
N LEU A 22 -9.47 -4.93 -10.21
CA LEU A 22 -9.90 -3.93 -9.21
C LEU A 22 -9.00 -2.67 -9.18
N TRP A 23 -8.23 -2.43 -10.24
CA TRP A 23 -7.39 -1.23 -10.31
C TRP A 23 -8.26 0.04 -10.37
N PRO A 24 -7.96 1.08 -9.57
CA PRO A 24 -8.72 2.32 -9.60
C PRO A 24 -8.65 3.01 -10.97
N SER A 25 -9.77 3.61 -11.41
CA SER A 25 -9.78 4.41 -12.64
C SER A 25 -8.87 5.63 -12.51
N ALA A 26 -8.38 6.15 -13.64
CA ALA A 26 -7.58 7.37 -13.67
C ALA A 26 -8.33 8.55 -13.01
N GLU A 27 -9.63 8.67 -13.27
CA GLU A 27 -10.51 9.67 -12.64
C GLU A 27 -10.56 9.52 -11.12
N ALA A 28 -10.76 8.30 -10.61
CA ALA A 28 -10.80 8.04 -9.18
C ALA A 28 -9.47 8.36 -8.50
N GLN A 29 -8.34 7.99 -9.11
CA GLN A 29 -7.01 8.33 -8.59
C GLN A 29 -6.76 9.84 -8.58
N CYS A 30 -7.13 10.55 -9.67
CA CYS A 30 -6.98 12.00 -9.72
C CYS A 30 -7.85 12.71 -8.68
N ALA A 31 -9.09 12.22 -8.46
CA ALA A 31 -9.97 12.74 -7.42
C ALA A 31 -9.39 12.50 -6.02
N GLU A 32 -8.86 11.30 -5.75
CA GLU A 32 -8.18 10.97 -4.49
C GLU A 32 -6.97 11.88 -4.25
N ILE A 33 -6.13 12.11 -5.27
CA ILE A 33 -4.98 13.01 -5.14
C ILE A 33 -5.43 14.45 -4.85
N ARG A 34 -6.41 14.98 -5.59
CA ARG A 34 -6.93 16.34 -5.38
C ARG A 34 -7.52 16.56 -4.00
N ALA A 35 -8.18 15.54 -3.45
CA ALA A 35 -8.76 15.61 -2.12
C ALA A 35 -7.72 15.66 -0.99
N ASN A 36 -6.51 15.12 -1.21
CA ASN A 36 -5.54 14.89 -0.14
C ASN A 36 -4.25 15.72 -0.24
N TYR A 37 -3.91 16.23 -1.42
CA TYR A 37 -2.64 16.92 -1.67
C TYR A 37 -2.77 18.44 -1.85
N GLY A 38 -3.98 19.00 -1.81
CA GLY A 38 -4.21 20.44 -1.87
C GLY A 38 -3.54 21.10 -3.09
N GLU A 39 -2.78 22.17 -2.85
CA GLU A 39 -2.16 22.98 -3.90
C GLU A 39 -1.15 22.22 -4.78
N ILE A 40 -0.54 21.15 -4.26
CA ILE A 40 0.44 20.35 -5.01
C ILE A 40 -0.18 19.17 -5.78
N ALA A 41 -1.51 19.00 -5.74
CA ALA A 41 -2.19 17.85 -6.32
C ALA A 41 -1.88 17.65 -7.81
N GLU A 42 -1.89 18.72 -8.62
CA GLU A 42 -1.62 18.61 -10.07
C GLU A 42 -0.15 18.24 -10.35
N GLN A 43 0.79 18.67 -9.51
CA GLN A 43 2.19 18.23 -9.60
C GLN A 43 2.33 16.75 -9.27
N VAL A 44 1.59 16.27 -8.26
CA VAL A 44 1.55 14.85 -7.89
C VAL A 44 0.94 14.01 -9.02
N ILE A 45 -0.19 14.44 -9.59
CA ILE A 45 -0.82 13.78 -10.75
C ILE A 45 0.17 13.69 -11.92
N ALA A 46 0.83 14.81 -12.27
CA ALA A 46 1.80 14.86 -13.35
C ALA A 46 2.96 13.87 -13.14
N SER A 47 3.44 13.75 -11.90
CA SER A 47 4.55 12.85 -11.53
C SER A 47 4.17 11.37 -11.56
N HIS A 48 2.88 11.03 -11.45
CA HIS A 48 2.40 9.64 -11.36
C HIS A 48 1.60 9.18 -12.59
N ARG A 49 1.60 9.97 -13.68
CA ARG A 49 0.83 9.69 -14.91
C ARG A 49 1.00 8.28 -15.44
N THR A 50 2.21 7.73 -15.42
CA THR A 50 2.48 6.37 -15.91
C THR A 50 1.63 5.30 -15.22
N MET A 51 1.34 5.46 -13.92
CA MET A 51 0.52 4.52 -13.14
C MET A 51 -0.97 4.88 -13.16
N ILE A 52 -1.29 6.18 -13.22
CA ILE A 52 -2.67 6.67 -13.30
C ILE A 52 -3.29 6.31 -14.64
N ASP A 53 -2.57 6.54 -15.74
CA ASP A 53 -3.03 6.36 -17.12
C ASP A 53 -2.70 4.95 -17.68
N LEU A 54 -2.63 3.94 -16.80
CA LEU A 54 -2.38 2.55 -17.20
C LEU A 54 -3.47 2.05 -18.16
N SER A 55 -3.12 1.94 -19.44
CA SER A 55 -3.98 1.30 -20.44
C SER A 55 -4.33 -0.14 -20.04
N GLY A 56 -5.44 -0.69 -20.54
CA GLY A 56 -5.83 -2.08 -20.25
C GLY A 56 -4.73 -3.09 -20.62
N ALA A 57 -4.03 -2.87 -21.75
CA ALA A 57 -2.92 -3.73 -22.16
C ALA A 57 -1.71 -3.61 -21.22
N SER A 58 -1.32 -2.38 -20.85
CA SER A 58 -0.22 -2.12 -19.91
C SER A 58 -0.53 -2.71 -18.53
N ARG A 59 -1.78 -2.59 -18.08
CA ARG A 59 -2.25 -3.15 -16.81
C ARG A 59 -2.22 -4.67 -16.83
N GLN A 60 -2.67 -5.31 -17.91
CA GLN A 60 -2.58 -6.76 -18.05
C GLN A 60 -1.11 -7.23 -18.04
N ALA A 61 -0.21 -6.53 -18.73
CA ALA A 61 1.22 -6.84 -18.69
C ALA A 61 1.80 -6.69 -17.27
N PHE A 62 1.40 -5.66 -16.54
CA PHE A 62 1.75 -5.46 -15.14
C PHE A 62 1.25 -6.62 -14.24
N TYR A 63 0.00 -7.05 -14.40
CA TYR A 63 -0.57 -8.19 -13.67
C TYR A 63 0.17 -9.50 -13.96
N GLN A 64 0.49 -9.77 -15.23
CA GLN A 64 1.28 -10.94 -15.60
C GLN A 64 2.68 -10.92 -14.97
N ARG A 65 3.30 -9.74 -14.88
CA ARG A 65 4.58 -9.57 -14.21
C ARG A 65 4.47 -9.85 -12.71
N ILE A 66 3.43 -9.37 -12.03
CA ILE A 66 3.17 -9.69 -10.61
C ILE A 66 3.03 -11.21 -10.43
N LEU A 67 2.19 -11.85 -11.24
CA LEU A 67 1.93 -13.29 -11.13
C LEU A 67 3.17 -14.13 -11.42
N SER A 68 3.95 -13.75 -12.44
CA SER A 68 5.16 -14.48 -12.85
C SER A 68 6.24 -14.44 -11.77
N HIS A 69 6.35 -13.33 -11.05
CA HIS A 69 7.33 -13.13 -9.98
C HIS A 69 6.75 -13.34 -8.57
N TRP A 70 5.57 -13.96 -8.43
CA TRP A 70 4.91 -14.06 -7.13
C TRP A 70 5.76 -14.78 -6.07
N ASP A 71 6.50 -15.81 -6.47
CA ASP A 71 7.37 -16.55 -5.55
C ASP A 71 8.53 -15.68 -5.03
N GLU A 72 9.06 -14.78 -5.87
CA GLU A 72 10.06 -13.77 -5.45
C GLU A 72 9.44 -12.74 -4.50
N VAL A 73 8.20 -12.31 -4.77
CA VAL A 73 7.46 -11.40 -3.88
C VAL A 73 7.24 -12.06 -2.51
N GLN A 74 6.85 -13.35 -2.48
CA GLN A 74 6.72 -14.13 -1.24
C GLN A 74 8.06 -14.24 -0.50
N ALA A 75 9.15 -14.51 -1.22
CA ALA A 75 10.49 -14.59 -0.63
C ALA A 75 10.91 -13.26 0.02
N VAL A 76 10.70 -12.13 -0.66
CA VAL A 76 10.95 -10.79 -0.09
C VAL A 76 10.05 -10.54 1.11
N ALA A 77 8.76 -10.85 1.01
CA ALA A 77 7.82 -10.66 2.11
C ALA A 77 8.21 -11.50 3.34
N ALA A 78 8.77 -12.69 3.16
CA ALA A 78 9.30 -13.54 4.23
C ALA A 78 10.49 -12.92 4.98
N THR A 79 11.27 -12.03 4.34
CA THR A 79 12.39 -11.34 5.01
C THR A 79 11.95 -10.23 5.97
N VAL A 80 10.70 -9.76 5.86
CA VAL A 80 10.19 -8.67 6.69
C VAL A 80 9.72 -9.21 8.04
N PRO A 81 10.28 -8.75 9.17
CA PRO A 81 9.85 -9.21 10.49
C PRO A 81 8.34 -8.96 10.73
N PRO A 82 7.68 -9.79 11.57
CA PRO A 82 6.31 -9.53 11.99
C PRO A 82 6.15 -8.13 12.61
N SER A 83 4.99 -7.50 12.46
CA SER A 83 4.77 -6.14 13.00
C SER A 83 4.88 -6.08 14.51
N ASP A 84 4.48 -7.14 15.21
CA ASP A 84 4.49 -7.16 16.66
C ASP A 84 5.94 -7.21 17.19
N LEU A 85 6.80 -7.98 16.52
CA LEU A 85 8.23 -8.00 16.81
C LEU A 85 8.90 -6.63 16.55
N LEU A 86 8.47 -5.90 15.51
CA LEU A 86 8.96 -4.55 15.25
C LEU A 86 8.49 -3.57 16.33
N ALA A 87 7.23 -3.68 16.78
CA ALA A 87 6.66 -2.87 17.85
C ALA A 87 7.39 -3.11 19.17
N GLU A 88 7.58 -4.37 19.56
CA GLU A 88 8.36 -4.76 20.75
C GLU A 88 9.77 -4.17 20.72
N ARG A 89 10.48 -4.30 19.59
CA ARG A 89 11.84 -3.76 19.44
C ARG A 89 11.88 -2.23 19.52
N LEU A 90 10.87 -1.56 18.98
CA LEU A 90 10.78 -0.10 19.06
C LEU A 90 10.57 0.34 20.51
N VAL A 91 9.68 -0.33 21.25
CA VAL A 91 9.45 -0.06 22.68
C VAL A 91 10.70 -0.35 23.51
N ALA A 92 11.37 -1.48 23.27
CA ALA A 92 12.61 -1.83 23.97
C ALA A 92 13.75 -0.82 23.73
N ALA A 93 13.75 -0.12 22.59
CA ALA A 93 14.67 0.97 22.28
C ALA A 93 14.23 2.34 22.85
N GLY A 94 13.14 2.39 23.62
CA GLY A 94 12.59 3.62 24.18
C GLY A 94 11.66 4.41 23.24
N GLY A 95 11.29 3.83 22.09
CA GLY A 95 10.33 4.42 21.16
C GLY A 95 8.87 4.21 21.58
N GLN A 96 7.96 4.93 20.92
CA GLN A 96 6.51 4.81 21.10
C GLN A 96 5.88 4.20 19.84
N VAL A 97 4.91 3.29 20.02
CA VAL A 97 4.20 2.61 18.91
C VAL A 97 2.79 3.17 18.68
N ALA A 98 2.21 3.83 19.68
CA ALA A 98 0.91 4.47 19.59
C ALA A 98 1.04 5.85 18.94
N LEU A 99 0.42 6.03 17.77
CA LEU A 99 0.49 7.31 17.03
C LEU A 99 -0.20 8.46 17.78
N THR A 100 -1.21 8.15 18.59
CA THR A 100 -1.87 9.11 19.48
C THR A 100 -0.93 9.67 20.55
N ALA A 101 0.10 8.92 20.97
CA ALA A 101 1.13 9.42 21.89
C ALA A 101 1.99 10.52 21.27
N PHE A 102 2.00 10.63 19.94
CA PHE A 102 2.64 11.72 19.19
C PHE A 102 1.66 12.85 18.83
N GLY A 103 0.40 12.76 19.27
CA GLY A 103 -0.63 13.76 18.98
C GLY A 103 -1.27 13.64 17.60
N PHE A 104 -1.08 12.52 16.89
CA PHE A 104 -1.74 12.31 15.60
C PHE A 104 -3.20 11.87 15.75
N ASP A 105 -4.08 12.44 14.92
CA ASP A 105 -5.44 11.95 14.74
C ASP A 105 -5.43 10.62 13.96
N PRO A 106 -6.03 9.54 14.49
CA PRO A 106 -6.16 8.28 13.76
C PRO A 106 -6.79 8.39 12.37
N ALA A 107 -7.72 9.32 12.15
CA ALA A 107 -8.36 9.54 10.85
C ALA A 107 -7.38 10.14 9.82
N GLU A 108 -6.54 11.08 10.26
CA GLU A 108 -5.47 11.65 9.44
C GLU A 108 -4.40 10.59 9.12
N VAL A 109 -4.04 9.75 10.09
CA VAL A 109 -3.10 8.63 9.87
C VAL A 109 -3.64 7.65 8.83
N SER A 110 -4.91 7.25 8.95
CA SER A 110 -5.55 6.35 7.98
C SER A 110 -5.48 6.91 6.57
N THR A 111 -5.85 8.19 6.43
CA THR A 111 -5.78 8.93 5.18
C THR A 111 -4.35 8.97 4.63
N ALA A 112 -3.38 9.31 5.48
CA ALA A 112 -1.97 9.38 5.09
C ALA A 112 -1.45 8.04 4.57
N VAL A 113 -1.77 6.92 5.24
CA VAL A 113 -1.34 5.58 4.80
C VAL A 113 -2.02 5.18 3.48
N GLN A 114 -3.28 5.56 3.29
CA GLN A 114 -4.02 5.27 2.07
C GLN A 114 -3.40 5.95 0.83
N VAL A 115 -2.93 7.20 0.98
CA VAL A 115 -2.42 8.01 -0.15
C VAL A 115 -0.89 8.09 -0.24
N ALA A 116 -0.15 7.55 0.74
CA ALA A 116 1.31 7.69 0.84
C ALA A 116 2.09 7.24 -0.41
N HIS A 117 1.54 6.35 -1.23
CA HIS A 117 2.19 5.89 -2.46
C HIS A 117 2.27 6.97 -3.55
N TYR A 118 1.54 8.08 -3.43
CA TYR A 118 1.67 9.24 -4.33
C TYR A 118 2.73 10.26 -3.85
N VAL A 119 3.38 10.06 -2.70
CA VAL A 119 4.41 11.00 -2.22
C VAL A 119 5.68 10.92 -3.07
N ARG A 120 6.01 9.74 -3.59
CA ARG A 120 7.19 9.52 -4.43
C ARG A 120 6.84 8.55 -5.55
N ASP A 121 7.36 8.83 -6.74
CA ASP A 121 7.29 7.90 -7.88
C ASP A 121 8.22 6.70 -7.65
N ARG A 122 7.78 5.80 -6.77
CA ARG A 122 8.44 4.54 -6.44
C ARG A 122 7.40 3.46 -6.30
N PHE A 123 7.70 2.28 -6.83
CA PHE A 123 6.90 1.10 -6.58
C PHE A 123 7.12 0.59 -5.16
N THR A 124 6.04 0.46 -4.40
CA THR A 124 6.01 0.00 -3.01
C THR A 124 4.93 -1.07 -2.82
N VAL A 125 4.89 -1.66 -1.63
CA VAL A 125 3.87 -2.65 -1.25
C VAL A 125 2.44 -2.13 -1.46
N ARG A 126 2.21 -0.81 -1.36
CA ARG A 126 0.88 -0.22 -1.53
C ARG A 126 0.37 -0.35 -2.97
N GLN A 127 1.22 -0.16 -3.98
CA GLN A 127 0.79 -0.37 -5.38
C GLN A 127 0.49 -1.84 -5.68
N LEU A 128 1.20 -2.77 -5.06
CA LEU A 128 0.88 -4.20 -5.15
C LEU A 128 -0.47 -4.50 -4.49
N GLU A 129 -0.74 -3.95 -3.32
CA GLU A 129 -2.04 -4.08 -2.65
C GLU A 129 -3.18 -3.53 -3.50
N LEU A 130 -3.00 -2.35 -4.12
CA LEU A 130 -3.97 -1.79 -5.06
C LEU A 130 -4.24 -2.73 -6.25
N ALA A 131 -3.20 -3.34 -6.82
CA ALA A 131 -3.35 -4.34 -7.89
C ALA A 131 -4.17 -5.56 -7.46
N LEU A 132 -4.06 -5.96 -6.19
CA LEU A 132 -4.78 -7.08 -5.59
C LEU A 132 -6.17 -6.70 -5.03
N GLY A 133 -6.60 -5.45 -5.22
CA GLY A 133 -7.85 -4.92 -4.65
C GLY A 133 -7.87 -4.86 -3.12
N LEU A 134 -6.69 -4.71 -2.50
CA LEU A 134 -6.51 -4.68 -1.06
C LEU A 134 -6.48 -3.24 -0.54
N GLN A 135 -7.30 -2.97 0.48
CA GLN A 135 -7.29 -1.68 1.19
C GLN A 135 -5.99 -1.49 1.97
N ALA A 136 -5.59 -0.23 2.16
CA ALA A 136 -4.45 0.12 2.98
C ALA A 136 -4.69 -0.37 4.41
N LEU A 137 -3.70 -1.01 5.01
CA LEU A 137 -3.75 -1.34 6.43
C LEU A 137 -3.15 -0.17 7.20
N HIS A 138 -3.99 0.57 7.92
CA HIS A 138 -3.54 1.44 9.00
C HIS A 138 -3.62 0.69 10.32
N SER A 139 -2.78 1.03 11.29
CA SER A 139 -2.90 0.53 12.66
C SER A 139 -3.74 1.53 13.46
N PRO A 140 -5.04 1.28 13.71
CA PRO A 140 -5.81 2.16 14.58
C PRO A 140 -5.46 1.97 16.06
N GLU A 141 -4.98 0.79 16.46
CA GLU A 141 -4.83 0.45 17.89
C GLU A 141 -3.59 -0.42 18.10
N PHE A 142 -2.54 0.17 18.67
CA PHE A 142 -1.64 -0.53 19.58
C PHE A 142 -2.08 -0.15 20.99
N SER A 143 -3.17 -0.73 21.47
CA SER A 143 -3.36 -0.86 22.91
C SER A 143 -2.53 -2.06 23.34
N LEU A 144 -1.33 -1.79 23.87
CA LEU A 144 -0.66 -2.75 24.72
C LEU A 144 -1.42 -2.68 26.06
N GLU A 145 -2.29 -3.66 26.30
CA GLU A 145 -2.62 -4.03 27.69
C GLU A 145 -1.39 -4.62 28.37
#